data_AF-A0A8H4FGZ8-F1
#
_entry.id   AF-A0A8H4FGZ8-F1
#
_cell.length_a   1.000
_cell.length_b   1.000
_cell.length_c   1.000
_cell.angle_alpha   90.00
_cell.angle_beta   90.00
_cell.angle_gamma   90.00
#
_symmetry.space_group_name_H-M   'P 1'
#
loop_
_entity.id
_entity.type
_entity.pdbx_description
1 polymer ?
#
loop_
_entity_poly.entity_id
_entity_poly.type
_entity_poly.pdbx_seq_one_letter_code
_entity_poly.pdbx_strand_id
1 'polypeptide(L)'
;MAIESSINEGQPKPKDPEIAEKAPSIAASVGEELKTGQVELLDEAEVFLQQNGIPHSRLKELLEDEAAQKKLVRHIDLTLLPLLMGTYFLQYIDKQALSYGAVFDLFETTNTSQSQYSWLASIFYFAYLLAEWPASYLAQHFPTGTVVSVFVTCWGIVLTCTAASHSFAGLAVCRFLLGMFEAVITPAFMLVTSMWYTRKEAPVRAGAFYCFNGIGSMVGGILFYGVGQADGWDVWRIIFIICGGMTVIWGVVLFFFLPNNILTAKRYTVEQKALLIARSQSNKTGVFSSKIKPAQIKEAFKDIQIWLLFFYTLLNEIVNGGIANFGKLIVKGFTKDALLTTAYGIPYGAWVAFFIFTGPFCASKFKNFRTIVMMTWVLPTLIAVSLFLKLDRGNKNGLLMAYYISPSFVGALVVALQMPAANVAGYTKRVTSTAFVFLAYCVGNIIGPQAFLASEAPIYGTGCKVIMGCTAGQVIIAIAIRILLKRRNAKRDAEAAASGHNAAEDDDEVLMDLTDFENRKFRYSY
;
A
#
# COMPACT_ATOMS: atom_id res chain seq x y z
N MET A 1 5.14 46.03 62.69
CA MET A 1 3.76 45.51 62.71
C MET A 1 3.84 44.04 62.35
N ALA A 2 4.27 43.12 63.22
CA ALA A 2 3.72 42.76 64.54
C ALA A 2 2.23 42.42 64.45
N ILE A 3 1.89 41.13 64.44
CA ILE A 3 1.11 40.44 65.49
C ILE A 3 1.44 38.94 65.43
N GLU A 4 1.86 38.43 66.58
CA GLU A 4 2.15 37.03 66.95
C GLU A 4 0.96 36.38 67.67
N SER A 5 1.10 35.05 67.86
CA SER A 5 0.52 34.18 68.90
C SER A 5 -0.88 33.61 68.64
N SER A 6 -1.19 32.35 68.95
CA SER A 6 -0.71 31.52 70.06
C SER A 6 -0.83 29.98 69.86
N ILE A 7 0.10 29.29 70.53
CA ILE A 7 0.33 27.85 70.79
C ILE A 7 -0.73 27.21 71.72
N ASN A 8 -0.97 25.89 71.60
CA ASN A 8 -1.07 24.87 72.70
C ASN A 8 -1.27 23.45 72.11
N GLU A 9 -0.34 22.49 72.20
CA GLU A 9 -0.05 21.52 73.30
C GLU A 9 -1.28 20.65 73.70
N GLY A 10 -1.30 19.31 73.84
CA GLY A 10 -0.33 18.21 73.86
C GLY A 10 -1.05 16.83 73.99
N GLN A 11 -0.26 15.74 73.87
CA GLN A 11 -0.47 14.25 73.80
C GLN A 11 -1.41 13.54 74.84
N PRO A 12 -1.77 12.20 74.78
CA PRO A 12 -0.98 11.01 74.33
C PRO A 12 -1.67 9.80 73.63
N LYS A 13 -0.84 8.87 73.09
CA LYS A 13 -1.19 7.51 72.54
C LYS A 13 -1.67 6.52 73.63
N PRO A 14 -2.34 5.38 73.29
CA PRO A 14 -1.60 4.08 73.21
C PRO A 14 -2.15 2.94 72.30
N LYS A 15 -1.21 2.09 71.85
CA LYS A 15 -1.23 0.60 71.61
C LYS A 15 -1.77 -0.03 70.30
N ASP A 16 -0.82 -0.62 69.55
CA ASP A 16 -0.89 -1.66 68.49
C ASP A 16 -1.56 -2.99 69.00
N PRO A 17 -2.03 -3.98 68.18
CA PRO A 17 -1.23 -4.72 67.16
C PRO A 17 -1.94 -5.31 65.91
N GLU A 18 -1.13 -5.78 64.94
CA GLU A 18 -1.39 -6.78 63.87
C GLU A 18 -2.52 -6.47 62.86
N ILE A 19 -2.32 -6.50 61.54
CA ILE A 19 -1.96 -7.66 60.72
C ILE A 19 -1.24 -7.16 59.46
N ALA A 20 0.00 -7.61 59.26
CA ALA A 20 0.65 -7.60 57.96
C ALA A 20 0.26 -8.90 57.24
N GLU A 21 -0.52 -8.81 56.17
CA GLU A 21 -0.68 -9.91 55.23
C GLU A 21 -0.59 -9.40 53.78
N LYS A 22 0.26 -10.10 53.03
CA LYS A 22 0.75 -9.78 51.68
C LYS A 22 -0.39 -9.73 50.67
N ALA A 23 -0.52 -8.62 49.95
CA ALA A 23 -1.08 -8.61 48.60
C ALA A 23 0.09 -8.52 47.60
N PRO A 24 0.25 -9.47 46.65
CA PRO A 24 1.37 -9.47 45.73
C PRO A 24 1.24 -8.33 44.71
N SER A 25 2.34 -7.61 44.48
CA SER A 25 2.49 -6.62 43.43
C SER A 25 2.37 -7.28 42.05
N ILE A 26 1.19 -7.20 41.43
CA ILE A 26 0.97 -7.65 40.04
C ILE A 26 1.53 -6.63 39.02
N ALA A 27 2.09 -5.51 39.47
CA ALA A 27 2.59 -4.45 38.58
C ALA A 27 4.00 -4.69 37.98
N ALA A 28 4.67 -5.80 38.28
CA ALA A 28 6.10 -5.97 37.96
C ALA A 28 6.44 -6.91 36.79
N SER A 29 5.47 -7.42 36.02
CA SER A 29 5.80 -8.39 34.94
C SER A 29 5.18 -8.13 33.56
N VAL A 30 4.64 -6.93 33.29
CA VAL A 30 4.03 -6.61 31.97
C VAL A 30 4.50 -5.26 31.39
N GLY A 31 5.45 -4.59 32.04
CA GLY A 31 5.76 -3.17 31.78
C GLY A 31 6.81 -2.83 30.72
N GLU A 32 7.38 -3.77 29.97
CA GLU A 32 8.44 -3.44 29.01
C GLU A 32 8.25 -4.15 27.66
N GLU A 33 7.30 -3.74 26.80
CA GLU A 33 7.36 -4.05 25.36
C GLU A 33 6.29 -3.37 24.49
N LEU A 34 6.29 -2.03 24.42
CA LEU A 34 5.40 -1.29 23.52
C LEU A 34 6.13 -0.06 22.92
N LYS A 35 5.85 0.28 21.65
CA LYS A 35 6.48 1.40 20.92
C LYS A 35 6.18 2.75 21.59
N THR A 36 7.13 3.68 21.62
CA THR A 36 6.99 5.00 22.25
C THR A 36 5.71 5.77 21.83
N GLY A 37 5.31 5.71 20.56
CA GLY A 37 4.06 6.36 20.08
C GLY A 37 2.76 5.53 20.25
N GLN A 38 2.84 4.22 20.50
CA GLN A 38 1.68 3.38 20.85
C GLN A 38 1.50 3.24 22.37
N VAL A 39 2.58 3.36 23.14
CA VAL A 39 2.54 3.51 24.61
C VAL A 39 1.88 4.82 24.96
N GLU A 40 2.30 5.93 24.35
CA GLU A 40 1.59 7.21 24.47
C GLU A 40 0.11 7.05 24.12
N LEU A 41 -0.21 6.34 23.03
CA LEU A 41 -1.58 6.12 22.59
C LEU A 41 -2.40 5.20 23.51
N LEU A 42 -1.79 4.18 24.10
CA LEU A 42 -2.41 3.26 25.05
C LEU A 42 -2.60 3.93 26.41
N ASP A 43 -1.61 4.69 26.88
CA ASP A 43 -1.69 5.53 28.07
C ASP A 43 -2.71 6.67 27.86
N GLU A 44 -2.75 7.30 26.68
CA GLU A 44 -3.78 8.29 26.31
C GLU A 44 -5.17 7.65 26.19
N ALA A 45 -5.27 6.41 25.71
CA ALA A 45 -6.52 5.68 25.63
C ALA A 45 -7.03 5.31 27.03
N GLU A 46 -6.14 4.86 27.93
CA GLU A 46 -6.43 4.59 29.33
C GLU A 46 -6.89 5.87 30.05
N VAL A 47 -6.17 6.98 29.84
CA VAL A 47 -6.53 8.31 30.36
C VAL A 47 -7.87 8.78 29.79
N PHE A 48 -8.13 8.59 28.50
CA PHE A 48 -9.42 8.91 27.88
C PHE A 48 -10.57 8.11 28.51
N LEU A 49 -10.37 6.81 28.73
CA LEU A 49 -11.37 5.94 29.37
C LEU A 49 -11.65 6.37 30.81
N GLN A 50 -10.59 6.71 31.58
CA GLN A 50 -10.72 7.22 32.94
C GLN A 50 -11.43 8.58 32.99
N GLN A 51 -11.06 9.52 32.11
CA GLN A 51 -11.69 10.85 32.03
C GLN A 51 -13.18 10.81 31.68
N ASN A 52 -13.60 9.81 30.90
CA ASN A 52 -15.00 9.62 30.52
C ASN A 52 -15.75 8.62 31.41
N GLY A 53 -15.11 8.12 32.49
CA GLY A 53 -15.73 7.22 33.45
C GLY A 53 -16.18 5.86 32.87
N ILE A 54 -15.47 5.34 31.86
CA ILE A 54 -15.83 4.09 31.18
C ILE A 54 -15.04 2.92 31.81
N PRO A 55 -15.69 2.04 32.60
CA PRO A 55 -15.00 0.90 33.18
C PRO A 55 -14.70 -0.18 32.12
N HIS A 56 -13.67 -1.00 32.36
CA HIS A 56 -13.28 -2.10 31.49
C HIS A 56 -14.40 -3.14 31.26
N SER A 57 -15.33 -3.28 32.21
CA SER A 57 -16.53 -4.13 32.05
C SER A 57 -17.44 -3.63 30.92
N ARG A 58 -17.61 -2.30 30.80
CA ARG A 58 -18.39 -1.68 29.73
C ARG A 58 -17.73 -1.86 28.36
N LEU A 59 -16.39 -1.92 28.30
CA LEU A 59 -15.68 -2.22 27.05
C LEU A 59 -15.95 -3.64 26.57
N LYS A 60 -15.99 -4.63 27.48
CA LYS A 60 -16.37 -6.00 27.13
C LYS A 60 -17.81 -6.08 26.62
N GLU A 61 -18.75 -5.42 27.30
CA GLU A 61 -20.15 -5.36 26.87
C GLU A 61 -20.30 -4.74 25.47
N LEU A 62 -19.61 -3.63 25.21
CA LEU A 62 -19.61 -2.99 23.88
C LEU A 62 -18.95 -3.88 22.80
N LEU A 63 -17.98 -4.72 23.17
CA LEU A 63 -17.37 -5.70 22.26
C LEU A 63 -18.30 -6.88 21.94
N GLU A 64 -19.20 -7.24 22.85
CA GLU A 64 -20.19 -8.30 22.65
C GLU A 64 -21.40 -7.82 21.82
N ASP A 65 -21.67 -6.50 21.78
CA ASP A 65 -22.71 -5.92 20.94
C ASP A 65 -22.30 -5.89 19.44
N GLU A 66 -22.67 -6.93 18.71
CA GLU A 66 -22.46 -7.03 17.27
C GLU A 66 -23.11 -5.89 16.46
N ALA A 67 -24.26 -5.36 16.91
CA ALA A 67 -24.98 -4.32 16.19
C ALA A 67 -24.24 -2.98 16.29
N ALA A 68 -23.75 -2.65 17.50
CA ALA A 68 -22.90 -1.49 17.72
C ALA A 68 -21.59 -1.59 16.91
N GLN A 69 -20.96 -2.78 16.88
CA GLN A 69 -19.76 -3.02 16.07
C GLN A 69 -20.00 -2.83 14.57
N LYS A 70 -21.09 -3.39 14.02
CA LYS A 70 -21.44 -3.24 12.59
C LYS A 70 -21.75 -1.77 12.25
N LYS A 71 -22.45 -1.06 13.13
CA LYS A 71 -22.76 0.37 12.96
C LYS A 71 -21.50 1.23 12.98
N LEU A 72 -20.57 0.94 13.91
CA LEU A 72 -19.28 1.61 13.99
C LEU A 72 -18.46 1.39 12.72
N VAL A 73 -18.33 0.14 12.24
CA VAL A 73 -17.56 -0.17 11.02
C VAL A 73 -18.13 0.56 9.82
N ARG A 74 -19.46 0.60 9.65
CA ARG A 74 -20.09 1.37 8.58
C ARG A 74 -19.80 2.86 8.69
N HIS A 75 -19.78 3.42 9.90
CA HIS A 75 -19.45 4.83 10.11
C HIS A 75 -17.99 5.14 9.74
N ILE A 76 -17.06 4.24 10.09
CA ILE A 76 -15.66 4.32 9.69
C ILE A 76 -15.53 4.20 8.17
N ASP A 77 -16.19 3.21 7.57
CA ASP A 77 -16.18 3.00 6.13
C ASP A 77 -16.75 4.22 5.38
N LEU A 78 -17.78 4.90 5.89
CA LEU A 78 -18.34 6.09 5.24
C LEU A 78 -17.51 7.36 5.44
N THR A 79 -16.63 7.41 6.44
CA THR A 79 -15.82 8.62 6.73
C THR A 79 -14.39 8.49 6.24
N LEU A 80 -13.74 7.34 6.46
CA LEU A 80 -12.34 7.12 6.16
C LEU A 80 -12.13 6.58 4.75
N LEU A 81 -12.91 5.58 4.34
CA LEU A 81 -12.66 4.86 3.09
C LEU A 81 -12.79 5.77 1.85
N PRO A 82 -13.78 6.69 1.73
CA PRO A 82 -13.85 7.64 0.63
C PRO A 82 -12.61 8.54 0.53
N LEU A 83 -12.01 8.93 1.65
CA LEU A 83 -10.80 9.75 1.67
C LEU A 83 -9.60 8.97 1.12
N LEU A 84 -9.46 7.70 1.53
CA LEU A 84 -8.40 6.83 1.03
C LEU A 84 -8.59 6.50 -0.45
N MET A 85 -9.81 6.14 -0.85
CA MET A 85 -10.19 5.83 -2.23
C MET A 85 -9.97 7.03 -3.16
N GLY A 86 -10.42 8.23 -2.75
CA GLY A 86 -10.26 9.45 -3.54
C GLY A 86 -8.79 9.85 -3.71
N THR A 87 -7.95 9.61 -2.70
CA THR A 87 -6.51 9.88 -2.82
C THR A 87 -5.84 8.92 -3.79
N TYR A 88 -6.11 7.61 -3.70
CA TYR A 88 -5.58 6.61 -4.65
C TYR A 88 -6.10 6.83 -6.07
N PHE A 89 -7.35 7.26 -6.21
CA PHE A 89 -7.94 7.66 -7.49
C PHE A 89 -7.16 8.79 -8.16
N LEU A 90 -6.90 9.88 -7.43
CA LEU A 90 -6.09 11.00 -7.93
C LEU A 90 -4.64 10.59 -8.18
N GLN A 91 -4.07 9.76 -7.31
CA GLN A 91 -2.71 9.23 -7.45
C GLN A 91 -2.51 8.53 -8.79
N TYR A 92 -3.47 7.70 -9.17
CA TYR A 92 -3.37 6.97 -10.41
C TYR A 92 -3.58 7.87 -11.63
N ILE A 93 -4.49 8.85 -11.56
CA ILE A 93 -4.68 9.85 -12.63
C ILE A 93 -3.38 10.64 -12.86
N ASP A 94 -2.75 11.08 -11.79
CA ASP A 94 -1.54 11.91 -11.85
C ASP A 94 -0.34 11.13 -12.41
N LYS A 95 -0.18 9.85 -12.05
CA LYS A 95 0.84 8.98 -12.68
C LYS A 95 0.63 8.82 -14.18
N GLN A 96 -0.64 8.72 -14.60
CA GLN A 96 -0.98 8.55 -16.01
C GLN A 96 -0.82 9.84 -16.82
N ALA A 97 -0.84 11.00 -16.17
CA ALA A 97 -0.76 12.32 -16.81
C ALA A 97 0.48 12.46 -17.72
N LEU A 98 1.64 11.92 -17.32
CA LEU A 98 2.85 11.91 -18.17
C LEU A 98 2.60 11.18 -19.49
N SER A 99 2.03 9.97 -19.41
CA SER A 99 1.79 9.12 -20.57
C SER A 99 0.73 9.71 -21.51
N TYR A 100 -0.29 10.38 -20.96
CA TYR A 100 -1.27 11.12 -21.77
C TYR A 100 -0.64 12.36 -22.42
N GLY A 101 0.12 13.17 -21.67
CA GLY A 101 0.82 14.33 -22.23
C GLY A 101 1.76 13.96 -23.38
N ALA A 102 2.46 12.82 -23.27
CA ALA A 102 3.33 12.30 -24.34
C ALA A 102 2.58 11.90 -25.63
N VAL A 103 1.29 11.56 -25.53
CA VAL A 103 0.45 11.25 -26.69
C VAL A 103 0.01 12.52 -27.43
N PHE A 104 -0.04 13.66 -26.76
CA PHE A 104 -0.33 14.95 -27.40
C PHE A 104 0.97 15.63 -27.87
N ASP A 105 1.29 16.77 -27.27
CA ASP A 105 2.23 17.80 -27.71
C ASP A 105 3.42 18.01 -26.76
N LEU A 106 3.58 17.16 -25.72
CA LEU A 106 4.68 17.25 -24.76
C LEU A 106 6.06 17.23 -25.42
N PHE A 107 6.27 16.36 -26.41
CA PHE A 107 7.57 16.22 -27.09
C PHE A 107 7.91 17.47 -27.90
N GLU A 108 6.93 18.01 -28.63
CA GLU A 108 7.11 19.16 -29.53
C GLU A 108 7.35 20.46 -28.75
N THR A 109 6.60 20.66 -27.67
CA THR A 109 6.63 21.91 -26.88
C THR A 109 7.84 22.01 -25.94
N THR A 110 8.44 20.89 -25.53
CA THR A 110 9.56 20.87 -24.58
C THR A 110 10.89 20.45 -25.20
N ASN A 111 10.90 20.13 -26.50
CA ASN A 111 12.05 19.57 -27.23
C ASN A 111 12.67 18.35 -26.53
N THR A 112 11.86 17.57 -25.82
CA THR A 112 12.32 16.41 -25.05
C THR A 112 12.47 15.22 -25.99
N SER A 113 13.61 14.53 -25.94
CA SER A 113 13.80 13.29 -26.69
C SER A 113 13.06 12.12 -26.02
N GLN A 114 12.77 11.08 -26.79
CA GLN A 114 12.15 9.88 -26.23
C GLN A 114 13.03 9.17 -25.18
N SER A 115 14.36 9.22 -25.30
CA SER A 115 15.27 8.72 -24.27
C SER A 115 15.15 9.52 -22.96
N GLN A 116 15.04 10.84 -23.07
CA GLN A 116 14.77 11.70 -21.92
C GLN A 116 13.40 11.42 -21.30
N TYR A 117 12.38 11.10 -22.09
CA TYR A 117 11.08 10.67 -21.57
C TYR A 117 11.17 9.39 -20.72
N SER A 118 11.96 8.39 -21.15
CA SER A 118 12.24 7.21 -20.32
C SER A 118 12.86 7.60 -18.97
N TRP A 119 13.79 8.56 -18.96
CA TRP A 119 14.38 9.08 -17.73
C TRP A 119 13.39 9.82 -16.84
N LEU A 120 12.43 10.58 -17.40
CA LEU A 120 11.39 11.24 -16.59
C LEU A 120 10.55 10.22 -15.82
N ALA A 121 10.26 9.06 -16.43
CA ALA A 121 9.58 7.96 -15.75
C ALA A 121 10.47 7.33 -14.65
N SER A 122 11.75 7.07 -14.93
CA SER A 122 12.67 6.47 -13.95
C SER A 122 12.99 7.41 -12.76
N ILE A 123 13.20 8.71 -13.00
CA ILE A 123 13.56 9.70 -11.96
C ILE A 123 12.52 9.79 -10.86
N PHE A 124 11.23 9.69 -11.23
CA PHE A 124 10.15 9.63 -10.25
C PHE A 124 10.35 8.49 -9.24
N TYR A 125 10.67 7.29 -9.71
CA TYR A 125 10.85 6.11 -8.85
C TYR A 125 12.17 6.12 -8.07
N PHE A 126 13.22 6.78 -8.56
CA PHE A 126 14.41 7.05 -7.75
C PHE A 126 14.08 7.92 -6.54
N ALA A 127 13.33 9.00 -6.74
CA ALA A 127 12.91 9.87 -5.66
C ALA A 127 11.94 9.16 -4.70
N TYR A 128 10.99 8.40 -5.26
CA TYR A 128 10.03 7.60 -4.48
C TYR A 128 10.76 6.65 -3.52
N LEU A 129 11.75 5.91 -4.02
CA LEU A 129 12.53 4.97 -3.24
C LEU A 129 13.33 5.66 -2.12
N LEU A 130 13.98 6.79 -2.43
CA LEU A 130 14.75 7.55 -1.43
C LEU A 130 13.86 8.16 -0.36
N ALA A 131 12.68 8.64 -0.74
CA ALA A 131 11.76 9.33 0.15
C ALA A 131 10.91 8.38 0.99
N GLU A 132 10.74 7.12 0.59
CA GLU A 132 9.88 6.16 1.28
C GLU A 132 10.28 5.98 2.75
N TRP A 133 11.58 5.85 3.03
CA TRP A 133 12.08 5.70 4.39
C TRP A 133 11.81 6.92 5.29
N PRO A 134 12.26 8.14 4.94
CA PRO A 134 11.99 9.31 5.76
C PRO A 134 10.49 9.64 5.84
N ALA A 135 9.74 9.46 4.74
CA ALA A 135 8.29 9.69 4.74
C ALA A 135 7.55 8.72 5.67
N SER A 136 7.92 7.44 5.65
CA SER A 136 7.33 6.42 6.55
C SER A 136 7.67 6.68 8.01
N TYR A 137 8.85 7.23 8.29
CA TYR A 137 9.23 7.67 9.63
C TYR A 137 8.37 8.85 10.09
N LEU A 138 8.23 9.88 9.25
CA LEU A 138 7.39 11.05 9.54
C LEU A 138 5.93 10.66 9.80
N ALA A 139 5.36 9.76 8.99
CA ALA A 139 3.99 9.30 9.15
C ALA A 139 3.72 8.51 10.45
N GLN A 140 4.77 7.92 11.05
CA GLN A 140 4.69 7.18 12.31
C GLN A 140 4.88 8.06 13.54
N HIS A 141 5.65 9.15 13.45
CA HIS A 141 6.00 10.01 14.58
C HIS A 141 5.16 11.29 14.68
N PHE A 142 4.55 11.72 13.58
CA PHE A 142 3.72 12.91 13.54
C PHE A 142 2.25 12.54 13.26
N PRO A 143 1.30 13.46 13.54
CA PRO A 143 -0.11 13.23 13.26
C PRO A 143 -0.33 12.83 11.79
N THR A 144 -0.65 11.55 11.56
CA THR A 144 -0.62 10.93 10.23
C THR A 144 -1.53 11.66 9.25
N GLY A 145 -2.70 12.12 9.69
CA GLY A 145 -3.64 12.88 8.86
C GLY A 145 -3.05 14.20 8.34
N THR A 146 -2.33 14.91 9.20
CA THR A 146 -1.69 16.20 8.86
C THR A 146 -0.52 15.98 7.90
N VAL A 147 0.33 14.99 8.18
CA VAL A 147 1.47 14.64 7.31
C VAL A 147 0.98 14.28 5.91
N VAL A 148 0.01 13.37 5.80
CA VAL A 148 -0.58 12.97 4.52
C VAL A 148 -1.12 14.19 3.78
N SER A 149 -1.88 15.05 4.45
CA SER A 149 -2.53 16.19 3.80
C SER A 149 -1.52 17.21 3.27
N VAL A 150 -0.45 17.49 4.03
CA VAL A 150 0.65 18.35 3.58
C VAL A 150 1.35 17.75 2.38
N PHE A 151 1.67 16.45 2.41
CA PHE A 151 2.32 15.77 1.30
C PHE A 151 1.45 15.75 0.04
N VAL A 152 0.15 15.46 0.15
CA VAL A 152 -0.79 15.52 -0.99
C VAL A 152 -0.91 16.93 -1.55
N THR A 153 -0.94 17.95 -0.69
CA THR A 153 -0.99 19.34 -1.13
C THR A 153 0.29 19.74 -1.87
N CYS A 154 1.47 19.42 -1.32
CA CYS A 154 2.76 19.67 -1.96
C CYS A 154 2.90 18.90 -3.28
N TRP A 155 2.46 17.65 -3.32
CA TRP A 155 2.37 16.85 -4.55
C TRP A 155 1.53 17.58 -5.61
N GLY A 156 0.30 17.99 -5.28
CA GLY A 156 -0.56 18.73 -6.21
C GLY A 156 0.08 20.02 -6.72
N ILE A 157 0.73 20.79 -5.83
CA ILE A 157 1.45 22.02 -6.21
C ILE A 157 2.55 21.73 -7.22
N VAL A 158 3.42 20.75 -6.93
CA VAL A 158 4.51 20.35 -7.83
C VAL A 158 3.96 19.85 -9.17
N LEU A 159 2.84 19.15 -9.16
CA LEU A 159 2.18 18.70 -10.38
C LEU A 159 1.70 19.88 -11.23
N THR A 160 1.06 20.89 -10.63
CA THR A 160 0.71 22.13 -11.34
C THR A 160 1.94 22.88 -11.83
N CYS A 161 3.01 22.96 -11.03
CA CYS A 161 4.28 23.58 -11.44
C CYS A 161 4.95 22.86 -12.62
N THR A 162 4.66 21.57 -12.84
CA THR A 162 5.18 20.82 -14.00
C THR A 162 4.73 21.46 -15.32
N ALA A 163 3.51 22.04 -15.36
CA ALA A 163 3.00 22.75 -16.53
C ALA A 163 3.76 24.04 -16.86
N ALA A 164 4.54 24.60 -15.93
CA ALA A 164 5.39 25.76 -16.15
C ALA A 164 6.78 25.39 -16.69
N SER A 165 7.08 24.09 -16.86
CA SER A 165 8.37 23.64 -17.35
C SER A 165 8.49 23.83 -18.87
N HIS A 166 9.67 24.30 -19.32
CA HIS A 166 9.99 24.49 -20.74
C HIS A 166 11.18 23.64 -21.21
N SER A 167 11.78 22.86 -20.31
CA SER A 167 12.98 22.05 -20.60
C SER A 167 12.92 20.71 -19.87
N PHE A 168 13.72 19.75 -20.36
CA PHE A 168 13.89 18.46 -19.69
C PHE A 168 14.32 18.60 -18.22
N ALA A 169 15.22 19.54 -17.92
CA ALA A 169 15.69 19.76 -16.55
C ALA A 169 14.54 20.19 -15.61
N GLY A 170 13.67 21.11 -16.07
CA GLY A 170 12.50 21.54 -15.30
C GLY A 170 11.53 20.38 -15.05
N LEU A 171 11.25 19.59 -16.10
CA LEU A 171 10.42 18.38 -15.97
C LEU A 171 11.05 17.36 -15.00
N ALA A 172 12.35 17.10 -15.11
CA ALA A 172 13.07 16.15 -14.27
C ALA A 172 13.04 16.54 -12.79
N VAL A 173 13.27 17.82 -12.46
CA VAL A 173 13.19 18.34 -11.08
C VAL A 173 11.77 18.18 -10.54
N CYS A 174 10.75 18.59 -11.31
CA CYS A 174 9.36 18.43 -10.90
C CYS A 174 9.02 16.96 -10.65
N ARG A 175 9.52 16.03 -11.49
CA ARG A 175 9.29 14.59 -11.29
C ARG A 175 10.02 13.99 -10.11
N PHE A 176 11.21 14.46 -9.81
CA PHE A 176 11.91 14.06 -8.60
C PHE A 176 11.13 14.49 -7.36
N LEU A 177 10.72 15.76 -7.30
CA LEU A 177 9.91 16.27 -6.18
C LEU A 177 8.55 15.55 -6.07
N LEU A 178 7.91 15.25 -7.20
CA LEU A 178 6.66 14.50 -7.25
C LEU A 178 6.82 13.12 -6.59
N GLY A 179 7.85 12.37 -6.98
CA GLY A 179 8.14 11.05 -6.41
C GLY A 179 8.39 11.10 -4.90
N MET A 180 9.04 12.15 -4.42
CA MET A 180 9.30 12.34 -3.00
C MET A 180 8.02 12.59 -2.17
N PHE A 181 7.11 13.42 -2.67
CA PHE A 181 5.85 13.70 -1.96
C PHE A 181 4.83 12.57 -2.07
N GLU A 182 4.87 11.79 -3.14
CA GLU A 182 3.93 10.68 -3.34
C GLU A 182 4.29 9.43 -2.51
N ALA A 183 5.54 9.30 -2.07
CA ALA A 183 6.05 8.12 -1.35
C ALA A 183 5.35 7.84 -0.02
N VAL A 184 4.80 8.86 0.65
CA VAL A 184 4.18 8.71 1.98
C VAL A 184 2.82 8.02 1.96
N ILE A 185 2.12 8.09 0.82
CA ILE A 185 0.67 7.79 0.76
C ILE A 185 0.39 6.34 1.12
N THR A 186 1.07 5.40 0.44
CA THR A 186 0.89 3.96 0.66
C THR A 186 1.18 3.53 2.10
N PRO A 187 2.36 3.81 2.70
CA PRO A 187 2.66 3.40 4.07
C PRO A 187 1.75 4.08 5.10
N ALA A 188 1.43 5.37 4.92
CA ALA A 188 0.54 6.08 5.83
C ALA A 188 -0.88 5.47 5.81
N PHE A 189 -1.40 5.08 4.64
CA PHE A 189 -2.74 4.51 4.54
C PHE A 189 -2.80 3.09 5.10
N MET A 190 -1.73 2.31 4.95
CA MET A 190 -1.60 1.02 5.60
C MET A 190 -1.55 1.16 7.13
N LEU A 191 -0.87 2.19 7.64
CA LEU A 191 -0.86 2.51 9.07
C LEU A 191 -2.26 2.91 9.56
N VAL A 192 -2.94 3.82 8.86
CA VAL A 192 -4.32 4.23 9.18
C VAL A 192 -5.26 3.03 9.16
N THR A 193 -5.24 2.21 8.13
CA THR A 193 -6.12 1.02 8.08
C THR A 193 -5.81 0.02 9.18
N SER A 194 -4.55 -0.14 9.58
CA SER A 194 -4.18 -1.02 10.70
C SER A 194 -4.66 -0.52 12.06
N MET A 195 -4.82 0.80 12.24
CA MET A 195 -5.31 1.39 13.49
C MET A 195 -6.84 1.35 13.59
N TRP A 196 -7.54 1.58 12.48
CA TRP A 196 -9.00 1.75 12.47
C TRP A 196 -9.77 0.44 12.22
N TYR A 197 -9.14 -0.57 11.62
CA TYR A 197 -9.79 -1.83 11.26
C TYR A 197 -9.17 -3.03 11.94
N THR A 198 -9.98 -4.08 12.12
CA THR A 198 -9.49 -5.35 12.68
C THR A 198 -8.65 -6.14 11.67
N ARG A 199 -7.89 -7.13 12.12
CA ARG A 199 -7.00 -7.96 11.26
C ARG A 199 -7.77 -8.72 10.19
N LYS A 200 -9.01 -9.12 10.49
CA LYS A 200 -9.92 -9.77 9.53
C LYS A 200 -10.47 -8.78 8.51
N GLU A 201 -10.60 -7.51 8.89
CA GLU A 201 -11.22 -6.48 8.08
C GLU A 201 -10.25 -5.78 7.14
N ALA A 202 -9.06 -5.43 7.62
CA ALA A 202 -8.08 -4.59 6.93
C ALA A 202 -7.76 -5.04 5.48
N PRO A 203 -7.57 -6.34 5.16
CA PRO A 203 -7.25 -6.77 3.80
C PRO A 203 -8.32 -6.43 2.77
N VAL A 204 -9.61 -6.52 3.14
CA VAL A 204 -10.73 -6.22 2.22
C VAL A 204 -10.76 -4.73 1.91
N ARG A 205 -10.48 -3.87 2.90
CA ARG A 205 -10.51 -2.41 2.74
C ARG A 205 -9.26 -1.92 2.01
N ALA A 206 -8.12 -2.56 2.27
CA ALA A 206 -6.89 -2.41 1.50
C ALA A 206 -7.12 -2.70 0.01
N GLY A 207 -7.79 -3.81 -0.30
CA GLY A 207 -8.21 -4.13 -1.66
C GLY A 207 -9.16 -3.09 -2.25
N ALA A 208 -10.15 -2.62 -1.46
CA ALA A 208 -11.16 -1.66 -1.93
C ALA A 208 -10.55 -0.33 -2.40
N PHE A 209 -9.63 0.27 -1.65
CA PHE A 209 -8.98 1.51 -2.11
C PHE A 209 -7.98 1.25 -3.25
N TYR A 210 -7.32 0.08 -3.29
CA TYR A 210 -6.44 -0.27 -4.42
C TYR A 210 -7.21 -0.41 -5.75
N CYS A 211 -8.46 -0.90 -5.70
CA CYS A 211 -9.32 -0.98 -6.89
C CYS A 211 -9.57 0.39 -7.54
N PHE A 212 -9.48 1.49 -6.78
CA PHE A 212 -9.64 2.84 -7.32
C PHE A 212 -8.50 3.25 -8.26
N ASN A 213 -7.38 2.51 -8.32
CA ASN A 213 -6.39 2.67 -9.38
C ASN A 213 -6.99 2.39 -10.78
N GLY A 214 -7.76 1.31 -10.91
CA GLY A 214 -8.42 0.97 -12.18
C GLY A 214 -9.50 2.00 -12.56
N ILE A 215 -10.29 2.43 -11.57
CA ILE A 215 -11.31 3.47 -11.76
C ILE A 215 -10.65 4.81 -12.13
N GLY A 216 -9.56 5.17 -11.48
CA GLY A 216 -8.74 6.35 -11.79
C GLY A 216 -8.22 6.32 -13.22
N SER A 217 -7.78 5.16 -13.72
CA SER A 217 -7.38 5.02 -15.11
C SER A 217 -8.50 5.34 -16.10
N MET A 218 -9.72 4.86 -15.80
CA MET A 218 -10.88 5.03 -16.68
C MET A 218 -11.36 6.47 -16.68
N VAL A 219 -11.53 7.06 -15.49
CA VAL A 219 -11.99 8.45 -15.37
C VAL A 219 -10.93 9.44 -15.83
N GLY A 220 -9.65 9.16 -15.57
CA GLY A 220 -8.52 9.93 -16.12
C GLY A 220 -8.55 9.94 -17.65
N GLY A 221 -8.80 8.80 -18.30
CA GLY A 221 -8.98 8.74 -19.75
C GLY A 221 -10.13 9.61 -20.28
N ILE A 222 -11.27 9.64 -19.58
CA ILE A 222 -12.41 10.50 -19.93
C ILE A 222 -12.04 11.98 -19.76
N LEU A 223 -11.41 12.33 -18.64
CA LEU A 223 -10.97 13.69 -18.34
C LEU A 223 -10.01 14.19 -19.42
N PHE A 224 -8.98 13.39 -19.77
CA PHE A 224 -7.99 13.76 -20.77
C PHE A 224 -8.54 13.75 -22.19
N TYR A 225 -9.60 12.97 -22.48
CA TYR A 225 -10.31 13.07 -23.75
C TYR A 225 -11.06 14.40 -23.88
N GLY A 226 -11.67 14.88 -22.80
CA GLY A 226 -12.29 16.21 -22.76
C GLY A 226 -11.26 17.32 -22.92
N VAL A 227 -10.13 17.22 -22.21
CA VAL A 227 -9.03 18.20 -22.29
C VAL A 227 -8.36 18.21 -23.67
N GLY A 228 -8.24 17.05 -24.31
CA GLY A 228 -7.63 16.93 -25.64
C GLY A 228 -8.39 17.63 -26.76
N GLN A 229 -9.63 18.08 -26.51
CA GLN A 229 -10.44 18.87 -27.44
C GLN A 229 -10.24 20.39 -27.26
N ALA A 230 -9.44 20.81 -26.28
CA ALA A 230 -9.18 22.21 -26.04
C ALA A 230 -8.29 22.78 -27.17
N ASP A 231 -8.76 23.87 -27.78
CA ASP A 231 -8.00 24.61 -28.80
C ASP A 231 -7.32 25.84 -28.18
N GLY A 232 -6.07 26.10 -28.57
CA GLY A 232 -5.35 27.35 -28.26
C GLY A 232 -4.31 27.31 -27.14
N TRP A 233 -4.17 26.20 -26.40
CA TRP A 233 -3.10 26.03 -25.42
C TRP A 233 -2.55 24.60 -25.43
N ASP A 234 -1.30 24.44 -24.98
CA ASP A 234 -0.63 23.14 -24.95
C ASP A 234 -1.44 22.14 -24.11
N VAL A 235 -1.92 21.07 -24.75
CA VAL A 235 -2.85 20.11 -24.13
C VAL A 235 -2.22 19.45 -22.91
N TRP A 236 -0.94 19.09 -23.00
CA TRP A 236 -0.22 18.51 -21.87
C TRP A 236 -0.15 19.45 -20.66
N ARG A 237 -0.03 20.78 -20.86
CA ARG A 237 -0.01 21.74 -19.74
C ARG A 237 -1.36 21.79 -19.03
N ILE A 238 -2.46 21.80 -19.79
CA ILE A 238 -3.81 21.78 -19.24
C ILE A 238 -4.02 20.51 -18.40
N ILE A 239 -3.56 19.35 -18.89
CA ILE A 239 -3.60 18.08 -18.16
C ILE A 239 -2.94 18.22 -16.78
N PHE A 240 -1.71 18.73 -16.71
CA PHE A 240 -0.99 18.89 -15.44
C PHE A 240 -1.63 19.92 -14.50
N ILE A 241 -2.19 21.00 -15.04
CA ILE A 241 -2.85 22.04 -14.24
C ILE A 241 -4.13 21.52 -13.61
N ILE A 242 -4.99 20.84 -14.39
CA ILE A 242 -6.26 20.30 -13.88
C ILE A 242 -5.99 19.20 -12.85
N CYS A 243 -5.11 18.25 -13.16
CA CYS A 243 -4.71 17.20 -12.23
C CYS A 243 -4.13 17.77 -10.95
N GLY A 244 -3.13 18.65 -11.05
CA GLY A 244 -2.50 19.27 -9.89
C GLY A 244 -3.48 20.10 -9.06
N GLY A 245 -4.34 20.88 -9.70
CA GLY A 245 -5.37 21.68 -9.03
C GLY A 245 -6.39 20.82 -8.28
N MET A 246 -6.87 19.74 -8.90
CA MET A 246 -7.75 18.76 -8.23
C MET A 246 -7.05 18.13 -7.01
N THR A 247 -5.79 17.76 -7.15
CA THR A 247 -4.99 17.16 -6.06
C THR A 247 -4.71 18.15 -4.93
N VAL A 248 -4.47 19.44 -5.23
CA VAL A 248 -4.34 20.49 -4.20
C VAL A 248 -5.64 20.67 -3.42
N ILE A 249 -6.76 20.80 -4.12
CA ILE A 249 -8.09 20.92 -3.47
C ILE A 249 -8.35 19.70 -2.60
N TRP A 250 -8.03 18.50 -3.10
CA TRP A 250 -8.17 17.27 -2.34
C TRP A 250 -7.26 17.22 -1.10
N GLY A 251 -6.01 17.67 -1.20
CA GLY A 251 -5.09 17.79 -0.08
C GLY A 251 -5.64 18.68 1.04
N VAL A 252 -6.30 19.80 0.68
CA VAL A 252 -6.99 20.67 1.64
C VAL A 252 -8.21 19.96 2.25
N VAL A 253 -8.98 19.21 1.47
CA VAL A 253 -10.07 18.38 1.99
C VAL A 253 -9.54 17.34 2.99
N LEU A 254 -8.45 16.65 2.68
CA LEU A 254 -7.81 15.71 3.60
C LEU A 254 -7.40 16.41 4.90
N PHE A 255 -6.87 17.62 4.85
CA PHE A 255 -6.44 18.36 6.04
C PHE A 255 -7.57 18.57 7.06
N PHE A 256 -8.79 18.84 6.57
CA PHE A 256 -9.96 19.05 7.45
C PHE A 256 -10.71 17.76 7.81
N PHE A 257 -10.68 16.74 6.94
CA PHE A 257 -11.55 15.57 7.05
C PHE A 257 -10.82 14.30 7.52
N LEU A 258 -9.52 14.16 7.25
CA LEU A 258 -8.73 12.99 7.60
C LEU A 258 -8.37 13.01 9.09
N PRO A 259 -8.82 12.04 9.90
CA PRO A 259 -8.54 12.04 11.33
C PRO A 259 -7.07 11.71 11.60
N ASN A 260 -6.46 12.46 12.53
CA ASN A 260 -5.08 12.25 12.96
C ASN A 260 -4.91 11.01 13.85
N ASN A 261 -5.86 10.76 14.74
CA ASN A 261 -5.88 9.66 15.70
C ASN A 261 -7.33 9.28 16.01
N ILE A 262 -7.57 8.04 16.45
CA ILE A 262 -8.84 7.55 17.01
C ILE A 262 -9.32 8.49 18.12
N LEU A 263 -8.43 8.93 19.02
CA LEU A 263 -8.76 9.78 20.16
C LEU A 263 -9.17 11.19 19.75
N THR A 264 -8.46 11.77 18.78
CA THR A 264 -8.69 13.15 18.28
C THR A 264 -9.79 13.23 17.21
N ALA A 265 -10.39 12.10 16.84
CA ALA A 265 -11.42 12.07 15.80
C ALA A 265 -12.69 12.80 16.24
N LYS A 266 -12.97 13.95 15.62
CA LYS A 266 -14.10 14.84 16.00
C LYS A 266 -15.49 14.27 15.64
N ARG A 267 -15.56 13.31 14.72
CA ARG A 267 -16.82 12.76 14.16
C ARG A 267 -17.33 11.50 14.86
N TYR A 268 -16.74 11.15 15.99
CA TYR A 268 -17.05 9.94 16.74
C TYR A 268 -17.50 10.32 18.14
N THR A 269 -18.60 9.70 18.57
CA THR A 269 -19.10 9.80 19.95
C THR A 269 -18.11 9.14 20.92
N VAL A 270 -18.22 9.49 22.20
CA VAL A 270 -17.36 8.93 23.26
C VAL A 270 -17.47 7.40 23.31
N GLU A 271 -18.68 6.84 23.23
CA GLU A 271 -18.90 5.39 23.19
C GLU A 271 -18.28 4.73 21.94
N GLN A 272 -18.38 5.37 20.77
CA GLN A 272 -17.75 4.85 19.55
C GLN A 272 -16.23 4.84 19.65
N LYS A 273 -15.63 5.86 20.28
CA LYS A 273 -14.19 5.90 20.54
C LYS A 273 -13.77 4.81 21.53
N ALA A 274 -14.54 4.63 22.60
CA ALA A 274 -14.31 3.55 23.56
C ALA A 274 -14.38 2.16 22.90
N LEU A 275 -15.37 1.93 22.03
CA LEU A 275 -15.47 0.69 21.26
C LEU A 275 -14.31 0.53 20.25
N LEU A 276 -13.84 1.60 19.62
CA LEU A 276 -12.65 1.57 18.75
C LEU A 276 -11.38 1.19 19.54
N ILE A 277 -11.18 1.77 20.72
CA ILE A 277 -10.08 1.43 21.62
C ILE A 277 -10.16 -0.04 22.02
N ALA A 278 -11.33 -0.49 22.48
CA ALA A 278 -11.57 -1.87 22.88
C ALA A 278 -11.27 -2.86 21.73
N ARG A 279 -11.70 -2.51 20.49
CA ARG A 279 -11.41 -3.31 19.30
C ARG A 279 -9.92 -3.32 18.97
N SER A 280 -9.24 -2.20 19.08
CA SER A 280 -7.80 -2.11 18.84
C SER A 280 -7.02 -2.99 19.83
N GLN A 281 -7.37 -2.91 21.12
CA GLN A 281 -6.81 -3.72 22.20
C GLN A 281 -7.11 -5.22 22.00
N SER A 282 -8.36 -5.59 21.70
CA SER A 282 -8.78 -6.99 21.48
C SER A 282 -8.14 -7.61 20.24
N ASN A 283 -7.86 -6.78 19.23
CA ASN A 283 -7.30 -7.22 17.96
C ASN A 283 -5.80 -7.54 18.06
N LYS A 284 -5.20 -7.38 19.26
CA LYS A 284 -3.81 -7.72 19.61
C LYS A 284 -2.90 -7.51 18.42
N THR A 285 -2.98 -6.32 17.79
CA THR A 285 -2.39 -6.03 16.47
C THR A 285 -0.97 -6.58 16.45
N GLY A 286 -0.79 -7.72 15.75
CA GLY A 286 0.19 -8.75 16.13
C GLY A 286 1.47 -8.18 16.69
N VAL A 287 1.66 -8.31 18.01
CA VAL A 287 2.81 -7.89 18.82
C VAL A 287 3.70 -6.90 18.05
N PHE A 288 3.37 -5.61 18.11
CA PHE A 288 4.31 -4.57 17.67
C PHE A 288 5.53 -4.66 18.58
N SER A 289 6.49 -5.52 18.24
CA SER A 289 7.75 -5.60 18.98
C SER A 289 8.53 -4.34 18.62
N SER A 290 8.73 -3.46 19.61
CA SER A 290 9.58 -2.27 19.48
C SER A 290 11.05 -2.66 19.27
N LYS A 291 11.43 -3.86 19.71
CA LYS A 291 12.76 -4.42 19.55
C LYS A 291 12.89 -5.05 18.17
N ILE A 292 13.65 -4.36 17.31
CA ILE A 292 14.15 -4.94 16.06
C ILE A 292 15.01 -6.16 16.44
N LYS A 293 14.57 -7.36 16.08
CA LYS A 293 15.31 -8.61 16.32
C LYS A 293 16.26 -8.88 15.16
N PRO A 294 17.59 -8.71 15.31
CA PRO A 294 18.53 -8.90 14.19
C PRO A 294 18.54 -10.34 13.65
N ALA A 295 18.23 -11.32 14.50
CA ALA A 295 18.07 -12.72 14.10
C ALA A 295 16.95 -12.88 13.06
N GLN A 296 15.80 -12.22 13.26
CA GLN A 296 14.68 -12.24 12.32
C GLN A 296 15.00 -11.51 11.00
N ILE A 297 15.79 -10.44 11.05
CA ILE A 297 16.31 -9.77 9.84
C ILE A 297 17.21 -10.73 9.05
N LYS A 298 18.16 -11.39 9.73
CA LYS A 298 19.06 -12.37 9.10
C LYS A 298 18.28 -13.55 8.52
N GLU A 299 17.22 -13.99 9.19
CA GLU A 299 16.32 -15.02 8.67
C GLU A 299 15.57 -14.54 7.42
N ALA A 300 15.08 -13.29 7.40
CA ALA A 300 14.39 -12.71 6.24
C ALA A 300 15.29 -12.75 4.99
N PHE A 301 16.56 -12.33 5.10
CA PHE A 301 17.49 -12.37 3.96
C PHE A 301 17.96 -13.77 3.58
N LYS A 302 17.82 -14.78 4.45
CA LYS A 302 18.14 -16.18 4.15
C LYS A 302 16.96 -16.96 3.56
N ASP A 303 15.73 -16.45 3.71
CA ASP A 303 14.55 -17.15 3.23
C ASP A 303 14.43 -17.05 1.70
N ILE A 304 14.57 -18.19 1.04
CA ILE A 304 14.41 -18.30 -0.41
C ILE A 304 13.02 -17.85 -0.90
N GLN A 305 11.97 -17.96 -0.08
CA GLN A 305 10.63 -17.46 -0.41
C GLN A 305 10.64 -15.95 -0.66
N ILE A 306 11.40 -15.21 0.15
CA ILE A 306 11.47 -13.75 0.09
C ILE A 306 12.20 -13.32 -1.18
N TRP A 307 13.30 -13.98 -1.53
CA TRP A 307 14.02 -13.73 -2.78
C TRP A 307 13.19 -14.07 -4.01
N LEU A 308 12.43 -15.17 -4.00
CA LEU A 308 11.52 -15.50 -5.10
C LEU A 308 10.43 -14.43 -5.26
N LEU A 309 9.86 -13.93 -4.16
CA LEU A 309 8.88 -12.84 -4.19
C LEU A 309 9.50 -11.51 -4.64
N PHE A 310 10.74 -11.23 -4.25
CA PHE A 310 11.51 -10.08 -4.72
C PHE A 310 11.66 -10.12 -6.24
N PHE A 311 12.21 -11.20 -6.80
CA PHE A 311 12.39 -11.32 -8.25
C PHE A 311 11.06 -11.36 -9.00
N TYR A 312 10.03 -12.01 -8.46
CA TYR A 312 8.70 -12.00 -9.07
C TYR A 312 8.15 -10.57 -9.19
N THR A 313 8.27 -9.77 -8.12
CA THR A 313 7.80 -8.38 -8.07
C THR A 313 8.65 -7.47 -8.95
N LEU A 314 9.97 -7.66 -8.96
CA LEU A 314 10.88 -6.95 -9.84
C LEU A 314 10.50 -7.13 -11.32
N LEU A 315 10.33 -8.38 -11.76
CA LEU A 315 9.92 -8.67 -13.14
C LEU A 315 8.54 -8.08 -13.45
N ASN A 316 7.61 -8.10 -12.51
CA ASN A 316 6.30 -7.49 -12.69
C ASN A 316 6.38 -5.98 -12.91
N GLU A 317 7.19 -5.28 -12.10
CA GLU A 317 7.29 -3.83 -12.20
C GLU A 317 8.14 -3.36 -13.38
N ILE A 318 9.04 -4.20 -13.91
CA ILE A 318 9.64 -3.95 -15.23
C ILE A 318 8.54 -3.92 -16.31
N VAL A 319 7.58 -4.84 -16.24
CA VAL A 319 6.42 -4.85 -17.15
C VAL A 319 5.55 -3.62 -16.93
N ASN A 320 5.25 -3.28 -15.68
CA ASN A 320 4.46 -2.09 -15.34
C ASN A 320 5.09 -0.81 -15.87
N GLY A 321 6.36 -0.55 -15.52
CA GLY A 321 7.08 0.65 -15.94
C GLY A 321 7.15 0.80 -17.46
N GLY A 322 7.26 -0.31 -18.19
CA GLY A 322 7.19 -0.31 -19.65
C GLY A 322 5.80 0.02 -20.19
N ILE A 323 4.80 -0.80 -19.85
CA ILE A 323 3.44 -0.70 -20.41
C ILE A 323 2.75 0.60 -19.97
N ALA A 324 2.89 1.03 -18.72
CA ALA A 324 2.24 2.23 -18.20
C ALA A 324 2.72 3.50 -18.93
N ASN A 325 4.01 3.60 -19.22
CA ASN A 325 4.60 4.79 -19.83
C ASN A 325 4.51 4.79 -21.37
N PHE A 326 4.65 3.61 -22.01
CA PHE A 326 4.74 3.51 -23.47
C PHE A 326 3.51 2.89 -24.14
N GLY A 327 2.61 2.26 -23.39
CA GLY A 327 1.43 1.58 -23.93
C GLY A 327 0.57 2.52 -24.80
N LYS A 328 0.35 3.76 -24.37
CA LYS A 328 -0.41 4.74 -25.15
C LYS A 328 0.36 5.23 -26.39
N LEU A 329 1.69 5.29 -26.34
CA LEU A 329 2.52 5.62 -27.51
C LEU A 329 2.47 4.52 -28.57
N ILE A 330 2.42 3.25 -28.15
CA ILE A 330 2.19 2.11 -29.06
C ILE A 330 0.82 2.26 -29.73
N VAL A 331 -0.22 2.62 -28.97
CA VAL A 331 -1.56 2.88 -29.51
C VAL A 331 -1.54 4.04 -30.51
N LYS A 332 -0.92 5.17 -30.16
CA LYS A 332 -0.73 6.33 -31.05
C LYS A 332 -0.05 5.92 -32.37
N GLY A 333 0.88 4.97 -32.32
CA GLY A 333 1.61 4.48 -33.50
C GLY A 333 0.70 3.90 -34.60
N PHE A 334 -0.41 3.25 -34.25
CA PHE A 334 -1.33 2.65 -35.24
C PHE A 334 -2.65 3.43 -35.42
N THR A 335 -3.02 4.29 -34.47
CA THR A 335 -4.18 5.19 -34.62
C THR A 335 -3.81 6.48 -35.36
N LYS A 336 -2.57 6.97 -35.20
CA LYS A 336 -2.06 8.27 -35.68
C LYS A 336 -2.83 9.49 -35.18
N ASP A 337 -3.69 9.32 -34.18
CA ASP A 337 -4.57 10.35 -33.64
C ASP A 337 -4.51 10.29 -32.10
N ALA A 338 -4.19 11.42 -31.48
CA ALA A 338 -4.04 11.57 -30.04
C ALA A 338 -5.38 11.47 -29.30
N LEU A 339 -6.46 12.04 -29.85
CA LEU A 339 -7.81 11.98 -29.29
C LEU A 339 -8.34 10.55 -29.36
N LEU A 340 -8.20 9.90 -30.52
CA LEU A 340 -8.61 8.51 -30.68
C LEU A 340 -7.83 7.57 -29.76
N THR A 341 -6.52 7.80 -29.60
CA THR A 341 -5.67 7.06 -28.65
C THR A 341 -6.15 7.21 -27.23
N THR A 342 -6.55 8.42 -26.84
CA THR A 342 -7.05 8.72 -25.49
C THR A 342 -8.41 8.06 -25.26
N ALA A 343 -9.31 8.08 -26.26
CA ALA A 343 -10.59 7.38 -26.20
C ALA A 343 -10.41 5.86 -26.06
N TYR A 344 -9.49 5.27 -26.83
CA TYR A 344 -9.10 3.86 -26.69
C TYR A 344 -8.42 3.55 -25.35
N GLY A 345 -7.93 4.55 -24.62
CA GLY A 345 -7.44 4.38 -23.25
C GLY A 345 -8.55 4.16 -22.22
N ILE A 346 -9.81 4.53 -22.50
CA ILE A 346 -10.89 4.46 -21.51
C ILE A 346 -11.23 3.01 -21.13
N PRO A 347 -11.46 2.07 -22.09
CA PRO A 347 -11.77 0.69 -21.75
C PRO A 347 -10.60 -0.05 -21.09
N TYR A 348 -9.35 0.40 -21.31
CA TYR A 348 -8.18 -0.15 -20.62
C TYR A 348 -8.33 -0.08 -19.09
N GLY A 349 -8.85 1.02 -18.56
CA GLY A 349 -9.10 1.16 -17.11
C GLY A 349 -10.10 0.15 -16.56
N ALA A 350 -11.15 -0.18 -17.33
CA ALA A 350 -12.12 -1.21 -16.96
C ALA A 350 -11.47 -2.61 -16.91
N TRP A 351 -10.58 -2.92 -17.85
CA TRP A 351 -9.81 -4.16 -17.84
C TRP A 351 -8.83 -4.25 -16.68
N VAL A 352 -8.15 -3.15 -16.35
CA VAL A 352 -7.31 -3.06 -15.13
C VAL A 352 -8.14 -3.39 -13.89
N ALA A 353 -9.30 -2.75 -13.72
CA ALA A 353 -10.19 -2.99 -12.58
C ALA A 353 -10.69 -4.45 -12.54
N PHE A 354 -11.05 -5.01 -13.69
CA PHE A 354 -11.46 -6.41 -13.81
C PHE A 354 -10.36 -7.37 -13.32
N PHE A 355 -9.11 -7.20 -13.75
CA PHE A 355 -8.01 -8.08 -13.33
C PHE A 355 -7.62 -7.87 -11.86
N ILE A 356 -7.63 -6.62 -11.36
CA ILE A 356 -7.38 -6.30 -9.94
C ILE A 356 -8.44 -6.92 -9.03
N PHE A 357 -9.70 -6.96 -9.45
CA PHE A 357 -10.76 -7.55 -8.65
C PHE A 357 -10.72 -9.09 -8.70
N THR A 358 -10.65 -9.66 -9.91
CA THR A 358 -10.79 -11.10 -10.12
C THR A 358 -9.64 -11.91 -9.53
N GLY A 359 -8.39 -11.41 -9.58
CA GLY A 359 -7.23 -12.14 -9.05
C GLY A 359 -7.32 -12.42 -7.54
N PRO A 360 -7.34 -11.38 -6.69
CA PRO A 360 -7.55 -11.50 -5.25
C PRO A 360 -8.87 -12.18 -4.87
N PHE A 361 -9.96 -11.92 -5.61
CA PHE A 361 -11.24 -12.61 -5.37
C PHE A 361 -11.09 -14.13 -5.51
N CYS A 362 -10.51 -14.60 -6.61
CA CYS A 362 -10.24 -16.02 -6.82
C CYS A 362 -9.28 -16.59 -5.75
N ALA A 363 -8.24 -15.83 -5.39
CA ALA A 363 -7.28 -16.22 -4.35
C ALA A 363 -7.92 -16.32 -2.96
N SER A 364 -8.98 -15.57 -2.68
CA SER A 364 -9.69 -15.60 -1.40
C SER A 364 -10.77 -16.68 -1.34
N LYS A 365 -11.46 -16.94 -2.47
CA LYS A 365 -12.54 -17.92 -2.57
C LYS A 365 -12.03 -19.36 -2.64
N PHE A 366 -10.92 -19.60 -3.33
CA PHE A 366 -10.39 -20.94 -3.55
C PHE A 366 -9.15 -21.22 -2.69
N LYS A 367 -9.15 -22.38 -2.01
CA LYS A 367 -8.03 -22.78 -1.15
C LYS A 367 -6.76 -22.97 -1.98
N ASN A 368 -5.66 -22.34 -1.54
CA ASN A 368 -4.34 -22.44 -2.14
C ASN A 368 -4.26 -22.06 -3.65
N PHE A 369 -5.07 -21.08 -4.02
CA PHE A 369 -5.19 -20.57 -5.38
C PHE A 369 -4.27 -19.35 -5.64
N ARG A 370 -3.52 -18.87 -4.64
CA ARG A 370 -2.70 -17.65 -4.73
C ARG A 370 -1.63 -17.76 -5.80
N THR A 371 -0.80 -18.81 -5.77
CA THR A 371 0.22 -19.01 -6.81
C THR A 371 -0.39 -19.37 -8.16
N ILE A 372 -1.61 -19.92 -8.21
CA ILE A 372 -2.31 -20.17 -9.48
C ILE A 372 -2.63 -18.84 -10.16
N VAL A 373 -3.20 -17.88 -9.42
CA VAL A 373 -3.42 -16.52 -9.93
C VAL A 373 -2.11 -15.89 -10.40
N MET A 374 -1.04 -16.00 -9.60
CA MET A 374 0.28 -15.49 -9.98
C MET A 374 0.83 -16.08 -11.30
N MET A 375 0.47 -17.32 -11.63
CA MET A 375 0.86 -17.97 -12.88
C MET A 375 -0.08 -17.63 -14.05
N THR A 376 -1.38 -17.58 -13.82
CA THR A 376 -2.36 -17.50 -14.92
C THR A 376 -2.70 -16.06 -15.31
N TRP A 377 -2.70 -15.11 -14.37
CA TRP A 377 -3.02 -13.70 -14.67
C TRP A 377 -1.91 -12.98 -15.46
N VAL A 378 -0.70 -13.54 -15.52
CA VAL A 378 0.38 -13.01 -16.35
C VAL A 378 0.30 -13.48 -17.81
N LEU A 379 -0.43 -14.56 -18.10
CA LEU A 379 -0.52 -15.13 -19.46
C LEU A 379 -1.20 -14.19 -20.49
N PRO A 380 -2.30 -13.47 -20.18
CA PRO A 380 -2.87 -12.53 -21.13
C PRO A 380 -1.90 -11.40 -21.50
N THR A 381 -1.06 -10.96 -20.56
CA THR A 381 0.02 -9.99 -20.83
C THR A 381 1.06 -10.57 -21.80
N LEU A 382 1.43 -11.85 -21.65
CA LEU A 382 2.33 -12.53 -22.59
C LEU A 382 1.74 -12.57 -24.01
N ILE A 383 0.44 -12.85 -24.12
CA ILE A 383 -0.29 -12.85 -25.39
C ILE A 383 -0.32 -11.44 -25.98
N ALA A 384 -0.69 -10.42 -25.19
CA ALA A 384 -0.72 -9.02 -25.63
C ALA A 384 0.59 -8.57 -26.26
N VAL A 385 1.71 -8.86 -25.60
CA VAL A 385 3.03 -8.41 -26.04
C VAL A 385 3.51 -9.19 -27.26
N SER A 386 3.14 -10.47 -27.37
CA SER A 386 3.37 -11.26 -28.58
C SER A 386 2.60 -10.68 -29.78
N LEU A 387 1.34 -10.27 -29.56
CA LEU A 387 0.52 -9.62 -30.57
C LEU A 387 1.11 -8.25 -30.97
N PHE A 388 1.58 -7.44 -30.02
CA PHE A 388 2.25 -6.17 -30.34
C PHE A 388 3.49 -6.31 -31.21
N LEU A 389 4.20 -7.44 -31.12
CA LEU A 389 5.41 -7.72 -31.90
C LEU A 389 5.12 -8.30 -33.29
N LYS A 390 4.11 -9.17 -33.40
CA LYS A 390 3.90 -10.01 -34.59
C LYS A 390 2.75 -9.56 -35.47
N LEU A 391 1.77 -8.87 -34.92
CA LEU A 391 0.58 -8.50 -35.66
C LEU A 391 0.86 -7.30 -36.56
N ASP A 392 0.36 -7.37 -37.80
CA ASP A 392 0.46 -6.26 -38.74
C ASP A 392 -0.28 -5.02 -38.20
N ARG A 393 0.28 -3.83 -38.47
CA ARG A 393 -0.28 -2.56 -38.00
C ARG A 393 -1.61 -2.20 -38.66
N GLY A 394 -1.94 -2.80 -39.80
CA GLY A 394 -3.26 -2.72 -40.41
C GLY A 394 -4.36 -3.39 -39.58
N ASN A 395 -4.03 -4.41 -38.77
CA ASN A 395 -4.99 -5.09 -37.91
C ASN A 395 -5.20 -4.34 -36.59
N LYS A 396 -5.84 -3.17 -36.69
CA LYS A 396 -6.14 -2.28 -35.55
C LYS A 396 -6.92 -2.98 -34.44
N ASN A 397 -7.89 -3.83 -34.80
CA ASN A 397 -8.74 -4.51 -33.83
C ASN A 397 -7.95 -5.50 -32.97
N GLY A 398 -7.04 -6.28 -33.58
CA GLY A 398 -6.20 -7.21 -32.84
C GLY A 398 -5.18 -6.50 -31.93
N LEU A 399 -4.61 -5.39 -32.38
CA LEU A 399 -3.71 -4.56 -31.56
C LEU A 399 -4.43 -3.88 -30.40
N LEU A 400 -5.69 -3.46 -30.61
CA LEU A 400 -6.51 -2.87 -29.58
C LEU A 400 -6.91 -3.91 -28.51
N MET A 401 -7.25 -5.13 -28.92
CA MET A 401 -7.49 -6.23 -27.99
C MET A 401 -6.23 -6.58 -27.20
N ALA A 402 -5.06 -6.59 -27.85
CA ALA A 402 -3.78 -6.77 -27.18
C ALA A 402 -3.55 -5.70 -26.10
N TYR A 403 -3.85 -4.44 -26.40
CA TYR A 403 -3.78 -3.35 -25.43
C TYR A 403 -4.72 -3.56 -24.23
N TYR A 404 -5.95 -4.02 -24.45
CA TYR A 404 -6.91 -4.23 -23.38
C TYR A 404 -6.59 -5.40 -22.43
N ILE A 405 -5.94 -6.46 -22.93
CA ILE A 405 -5.54 -7.60 -22.08
C ILE A 405 -4.14 -7.43 -21.48
N SER A 406 -3.36 -6.44 -21.94
CA SER A 406 -2.02 -6.18 -21.43
C SER A 406 -1.90 -5.82 -19.95
N PRO A 407 -2.91 -5.24 -19.24
CA PRO A 407 -2.78 -4.96 -17.81
C PRO A 407 -3.06 -6.17 -16.90
N SER A 408 -3.20 -7.39 -17.45
CA SER A 408 -3.58 -8.56 -16.66
C SER A 408 -2.60 -8.88 -15.52
N PHE A 409 -1.31 -8.56 -15.72
CA PHE A 409 -0.24 -8.76 -14.74
C PHE A 409 -0.49 -8.06 -13.40
N VAL A 410 -1.30 -6.98 -13.37
CA VAL A 410 -1.58 -6.21 -12.15
C VAL A 410 -2.36 -7.04 -11.12
N GLY A 411 -3.28 -7.90 -11.56
CA GLY A 411 -3.98 -8.81 -10.65
C GLY A 411 -3.04 -9.82 -9.96
N ALA A 412 -1.99 -10.23 -10.67
CA ALA A 412 -0.97 -11.13 -10.16
C ALA A 412 -0.06 -10.44 -9.12
N LEU A 413 0.28 -9.17 -9.37
CA LEU A 413 1.03 -8.32 -8.43
C LEU A 413 0.33 -8.18 -7.08
N VAL A 414 -0.98 -7.86 -7.08
CA VAL A 414 -1.73 -7.65 -5.84
C VAL A 414 -1.68 -8.88 -4.95
N VAL A 415 -1.78 -10.08 -5.53
CA VAL A 415 -1.63 -11.34 -4.79
C VAL A 415 -0.20 -11.53 -4.30
N ALA A 416 0.81 -11.25 -5.14
CA ALA A 416 2.22 -11.39 -4.78
C ALA A 416 2.62 -10.47 -3.61
N LEU A 417 2.19 -9.22 -3.59
CA LEU A 417 2.46 -8.26 -2.52
C LEU A 417 1.80 -8.65 -1.18
N GLN A 418 0.74 -9.48 -1.21
CA GLN A 418 0.10 -10.00 0.00
C GLN A 418 0.76 -11.29 0.53
N MET A 419 1.68 -11.90 -0.22
CA MET A 419 2.34 -13.14 0.16
C MET A 419 3.21 -13.00 1.43
N PRO A 420 4.04 -11.94 1.59
CA PRO A 420 4.81 -11.76 2.83
C PRO A 420 3.91 -11.71 4.08
N ALA A 421 2.79 -11.00 4.00
CA ALA A 421 1.85 -10.89 5.13
C ALA A 421 1.18 -12.23 5.50
N ALA A 422 1.01 -13.14 4.53
CA ALA A 422 0.36 -14.43 4.74
C ALA A 422 1.34 -15.58 5.05
N ASN A 423 2.59 -15.48 4.61
CA ASN A 423 3.56 -16.58 4.63
C ASN A 423 4.83 -16.27 5.43
N VAL A 424 4.86 -15.16 6.17
CA VAL A 424 5.96 -14.82 7.07
C VAL A 424 5.39 -14.53 8.45
N ALA A 425 5.91 -15.23 9.45
CA ALA A 425 5.66 -14.96 10.86
C ALA A 425 6.92 -14.37 11.51
N GLY A 426 6.77 -13.79 12.70
CA GLY A 426 7.75 -12.89 13.29
C GLY A 426 7.56 -11.46 12.79
N TYR A 427 7.35 -10.52 13.72
CA TYR A 427 7.07 -9.12 13.40
C TYR A 427 8.20 -8.49 12.60
N THR A 428 9.44 -8.59 13.10
CA THR A 428 10.62 -7.99 12.45
C THR A 428 10.90 -8.67 11.11
N LYS A 429 10.77 -10.00 11.03
CA LYS A 429 10.93 -10.75 9.77
C LYS A 429 9.93 -10.23 8.74
N ARG A 430 8.65 -10.20 9.06
CA ARG A 430 7.56 -9.79 8.13
C ARG A 430 7.69 -8.36 7.63
N VAL A 431 8.02 -7.40 8.50
CA VAL A 431 8.22 -6.00 8.11
C VAL A 431 9.43 -5.90 7.16
N THR A 432 10.54 -6.55 7.50
CA THR A 432 11.75 -6.60 6.67
C THR A 432 11.46 -7.23 5.30
N SER A 433 10.76 -8.36 5.26
CA SER A 433 10.37 -9.03 4.02
C SER A 433 9.51 -8.15 3.13
N THR A 434 8.55 -7.43 3.72
CA THR A 434 7.62 -6.57 2.98
C THR A 434 8.38 -5.39 2.38
N ALA A 435 9.24 -4.72 3.16
CA ALA A 435 10.08 -3.62 2.68
C ALA A 435 11.05 -4.09 1.58
N PHE A 436 11.67 -5.27 1.75
CA PHE A 436 12.57 -5.81 0.74
C PHE A 436 11.86 -6.15 -0.58
N VAL A 437 10.67 -6.74 -0.53
CA VAL A 437 9.86 -6.98 -1.74
C VAL A 437 9.42 -5.65 -2.38
N PHE A 438 9.11 -4.63 -1.58
CA PHE A 438 8.75 -3.32 -2.08
C PHE A 438 9.93 -2.55 -2.71
N LEU A 439 11.17 -2.77 -2.27
CA LEU A 439 12.36 -2.29 -2.98
C LEU A 439 12.38 -2.79 -4.43
N ALA A 440 12.02 -4.07 -4.65
CA ALA A 440 11.90 -4.65 -5.99
C ALA A 440 10.88 -3.89 -6.86
N TYR A 441 9.81 -3.37 -6.22
CA TYR A 441 8.78 -2.61 -6.91
C TYR A 441 9.33 -1.31 -7.50
N CYS A 442 10.10 -0.55 -6.72
CA CYS A 442 10.72 0.68 -7.19
C CYS A 442 11.78 0.42 -8.26
N VAL A 443 12.66 -0.58 -8.05
CA VAL A 443 13.73 -0.92 -8.99
C VAL A 443 13.17 -1.37 -10.34
N GLY A 444 12.09 -2.16 -10.35
CA GLY A 444 11.48 -2.62 -11.59
C GLY A 444 10.92 -1.46 -12.43
N ASN A 445 10.25 -0.51 -11.79
CA ASN A 445 9.75 0.69 -12.48
C ASN A 445 10.84 1.65 -12.97
N ILE A 446 12.03 1.60 -12.37
CA ILE A 446 13.21 2.33 -12.88
C ILE A 446 13.72 1.68 -14.18
N ILE A 447 13.79 0.34 -14.20
CA ILE A 447 14.34 -0.45 -15.32
C ILE A 447 13.37 -0.49 -16.51
N GLY A 448 12.06 -0.66 -16.27
CA GLY A 448 11.04 -0.87 -17.31
C GLY A 448 11.08 0.13 -18.47
N PRO A 449 10.99 1.45 -18.21
CA PRO A 449 11.03 2.49 -19.25
C PRO A 449 12.31 2.47 -20.10
N GLN A 450 13.43 1.99 -19.57
CA GLN A 450 14.72 1.98 -20.25
C GLN A 450 14.81 0.88 -21.32
N ALA A 451 13.93 -0.13 -21.26
CA ALA A 451 13.83 -1.16 -22.30
C ALA A 451 13.16 -0.66 -23.59
N PHE A 452 12.49 0.50 -23.56
CA PHE A 452 11.75 1.07 -24.68
C PHE A 452 12.62 2.07 -25.44
N LEU A 453 13.34 1.57 -26.44
CA LEU A 453 14.31 2.33 -27.21
C LEU A 453 13.64 3.28 -28.21
N ALA A 454 14.12 4.52 -28.27
CA ALA A 454 13.62 5.54 -29.18
C ALA A 454 13.77 5.14 -30.67
N SER A 455 14.86 4.45 -31.00
CA SER A 455 15.15 3.96 -32.36
C SER A 455 14.16 2.91 -32.88
N GLU A 456 13.38 2.30 -31.99
CA GLU A 456 12.44 1.24 -32.32
C GLU A 456 10.98 1.70 -32.31
N ALA A 457 10.74 3.00 -32.11
CA ALA A 457 9.40 3.56 -32.17
C ALA A 457 8.75 3.31 -33.55
N PRO A 458 7.44 3.03 -33.62
CA PRO A 458 6.47 2.91 -32.51
C PRO A 458 6.31 1.47 -31.97
N ILE A 459 7.11 0.51 -32.43
CA ILE A 459 6.95 -0.92 -32.12
C ILE A 459 7.61 -1.28 -30.78
N TYR A 460 8.75 -0.65 -30.47
CA TYR A 460 9.57 -0.93 -29.29
C TYR A 460 9.88 -2.42 -29.14
N GLY A 461 10.46 -3.02 -30.19
CA GLY A 461 10.66 -4.46 -30.27
C GLY A 461 11.48 -5.03 -29.11
N THR A 462 12.50 -4.33 -28.66
CA THR A 462 13.30 -4.69 -27.48
C THR A 462 12.46 -4.61 -26.21
N GLY A 463 11.68 -3.54 -26.01
CA GLY A 463 10.78 -3.39 -24.87
C GLY A 463 9.77 -4.53 -24.76
N CYS A 464 9.14 -4.90 -25.87
CA CYS A 464 8.24 -6.05 -25.91
C CYS A 464 8.94 -7.39 -25.63
N LYS A 465 10.16 -7.61 -26.14
CA LYS A 465 10.94 -8.84 -25.83
C LYS A 465 11.31 -8.91 -24.35
N VAL A 466 11.69 -7.79 -23.74
CA VAL A 466 11.98 -7.71 -22.31
C VAL A 466 10.74 -8.05 -21.49
N ILE A 467 9.58 -7.47 -21.82
CA ILE A 467 8.32 -7.80 -21.16
C ILE A 467 7.97 -9.28 -21.30
N MET A 468 8.16 -9.85 -22.50
CA MET A 468 7.93 -11.28 -22.75
C MET A 468 8.81 -12.16 -21.87
N GLY A 469 10.11 -11.84 -21.77
CA GLY A 469 11.05 -12.52 -20.90
C GLY A 469 10.70 -12.39 -19.41
N CYS A 470 10.33 -11.18 -18.97
CA CYS A 470 9.90 -10.93 -17.59
C CYS A 470 8.65 -11.75 -17.26
N THR A 471 7.64 -11.72 -18.12
CA THR A 471 6.37 -12.44 -17.94
C THR A 471 6.59 -13.96 -17.89
N ALA A 472 7.42 -14.50 -18.78
CA ALA A 472 7.79 -15.92 -18.75
C ALA A 472 8.57 -16.29 -17.47
N GLY A 473 9.51 -15.43 -17.05
CA GLY A 473 10.24 -15.59 -15.80
C GLY A 473 9.32 -15.59 -14.58
N GLN A 474 8.29 -14.73 -14.56
CA GLN A 474 7.29 -14.70 -13.49
C GLN A 474 6.53 -16.03 -13.36
N VAL A 475 6.15 -16.67 -14.48
CA VAL A 475 5.50 -17.99 -14.45
C VAL A 475 6.42 -19.03 -13.79
N ILE A 476 7.70 -19.07 -14.19
CA ILE A 476 8.69 -20.00 -13.63
C ILE A 476 8.88 -19.76 -12.12
N ILE A 477 9.01 -18.51 -11.71
CA ILE A 477 9.17 -18.14 -10.30
C ILE A 477 7.92 -18.50 -9.50
N ALA A 478 6.71 -18.26 -10.03
CA ALA A 478 5.48 -18.63 -9.35
C ALA A 478 5.34 -20.15 -9.17
N ILE A 479 5.76 -20.94 -10.15
CA ILE A 479 5.88 -22.41 -10.02
C ILE A 479 6.87 -22.76 -8.90
N ALA A 480 8.05 -22.14 -8.88
CA ALA A 480 9.07 -22.38 -7.86
C ALA A 480 8.56 -22.05 -6.44
N ILE A 481 7.85 -20.93 -6.27
CA ILE A 481 7.19 -20.56 -5.01
C ILE A 481 6.19 -21.64 -4.63
N ARG A 482 5.31 -22.07 -5.53
CA ARG A 482 4.30 -23.11 -5.26
C ARG A 482 4.95 -24.41 -4.79
N ILE A 483 6.01 -24.86 -5.47
CA ILE A 483 6.75 -26.08 -5.11
C ILE A 483 7.41 -25.93 -3.73
N LEU A 484 8.06 -24.80 -3.47
CA LEU A 484 8.70 -24.51 -2.19
C LEU A 484 7.70 -24.57 -1.02
N LEU A 485 6.57 -23.88 -1.15
CA LEU A 485 5.56 -23.79 -0.08
C LEU A 485 4.87 -25.14 0.15
N LYS A 486 4.59 -25.89 -0.92
CA LYS A 486 4.09 -27.26 -0.80
C LYS A 486 5.08 -28.18 -0.09
N ARG A 487 6.37 -28.11 -0.44
CA ARG A 487 7.43 -28.90 0.22
C ARG A 487 7.56 -28.54 1.71
N ARG A 488 7.48 -27.25 2.06
CA ARG A 488 7.51 -26.80 3.47
C ARG A 488 6.33 -27.37 4.26
N ASN A 489 5.13 -27.30 3.71
CA ASN A 489 3.95 -27.88 4.37
C ASN A 489 4.05 -29.41 4.47
N ALA A 490 4.42 -30.11 3.39
CA ALA A 490 4.56 -31.57 3.41
C ALA A 490 5.61 -32.06 4.43
N LYS A 491 6.73 -31.34 4.56
CA LYS A 491 7.75 -31.63 5.57
C LYS A 491 7.18 -31.48 6.99
N ARG A 492 6.39 -30.43 7.25
CA ARG A 492 5.75 -30.20 8.55
C ARG A 492 4.65 -31.20 8.86
N ASP A 493 3.90 -31.63 7.85
CA ASP A 493 2.87 -32.65 8.01
C ASP A 493 3.52 -34.01 8.35
N ALA A 494 4.67 -34.32 7.74
CA ALA A 494 5.47 -35.51 8.08
C ALA A 494 6.08 -35.43 9.50
N GLU A 495 6.62 -34.28 9.90
CA GLU A 495 7.13 -34.04 11.26
C GLU A 495 6.01 -34.18 12.32
N ALA A 496 4.83 -33.60 12.05
CA ALA A 496 3.67 -33.70 12.94
C ALA A 496 3.19 -35.16 13.09
N ALA A 497 3.08 -35.89 11.97
CA ALA A 497 2.71 -37.31 11.98
C ALA A 497 3.73 -38.19 12.74
N ALA A 498 5.03 -37.87 12.67
CA ALA A 498 6.08 -38.59 13.39
C ALA A 498 6.11 -38.30 14.91
N SER A 499 5.65 -37.10 15.32
CA SER A 499 5.70 -36.65 16.71
C SER A 499 4.52 -37.12 17.60
N GLY A 500 3.49 -37.75 17.01
CA GLY A 500 2.34 -38.31 17.75
C GLY A 500 1.48 -37.31 18.53
N HIS A 501 1.75 -36.01 18.45
CA HIS A 501 1.04 -34.98 19.20
C HIS A 501 -0.30 -34.64 18.53
N ASN A 502 -1.41 -34.90 19.24
CA ASN A 502 -2.72 -34.35 18.91
C ASN A 502 -2.69 -32.83 19.07
N ALA A 503 -3.21 -32.11 18.08
CA ALA A 503 -3.12 -30.66 17.93
C ALA A 503 -3.93 -29.82 18.95
N ALA A 504 -4.28 -30.37 20.12
CA ALA A 504 -5.32 -29.84 21.00
C ALA A 504 -4.83 -29.25 22.35
N GLU A 505 -3.54 -29.31 22.69
CA GLU A 505 -3.10 -29.01 24.08
C GLU A 505 -2.09 -27.87 24.28
N ASP A 506 -1.85 -26.97 23.31
CA ASP A 506 -1.01 -25.78 23.57
C ASP A 506 -1.50 -24.57 22.76
N ASP A 507 -2.44 -23.81 23.35
CA ASP A 507 -2.88 -22.49 22.88
C ASP A 507 -1.89 -21.36 23.28
N ASP A 508 -0.86 -21.66 24.09
CA ASP A 508 0.09 -20.68 24.62
C ASP A 508 1.25 -20.33 23.66
N GLU A 509 1.49 -21.11 22.59
CA GLU A 509 2.52 -20.80 21.59
C GLU A 509 2.18 -19.60 20.68
N VAL A 510 0.94 -19.10 20.72
CA VAL A 510 0.52 -17.90 19.98
C VAL A 510 1.09 -16.61 20.60
N LEU A 511 1.56 -16.67 21.87
CA LEU A 511 2.06 -15.51 22.62
C LEU A 511 3.54 -15.18 22.37
N MET A 512 4.32 -16.09 21.78
CA MET A 512 5.72 -15.81 21.46
C MET A 512 5.84 -15.32 20.00
N ASP A 513 6.51 -14.18 19.77
CA ASP A 513 6.83 -13.64 18.43
C ASP A 513 7.89 -14.50 17.71
N LEU A 514 7.53 -15.76 17.46
CA LEU A 514 8.30 -16.78 16.76
C LEU A 514 8.20 -16.57 15.24
N THR A 515 9.29 -16.83 14.54
CA THR A 515 9.29 -16.79 13.06
C THR A 515 8.53 -17.96 12.47
N ASP A 516 8.23 -17.91 11.18
CA ASP A 516 7.59 -19.04 10.50
C ASP A 516 8.49 -20.28 10.49
N PHE A 517 9.82 -20.15 10.61
CA PHE A 517 10.73 -21.30 10.72
C PHE A 517 10.76 -21.90 12.12
N GLU A 518 10.61 -21.06 13.15
CA GLU A 518 10.55 -21.48 14.54
C GLU A 518 9.19 -22.12 14.87
N ASN A 519 8.09 -21.53 14.39
CA ASN A 519 6.74 -22.04 14.62
C ASN A 519 6.41 -23.24 13.72
N ARG A 520 6.43 -24.46 14.30
CA ARG A 520 6.13 -25.73 13.60
C ARG A 520 4.66 -25.91 13.23
N LYS A 521 3.74 -25.25 13.95
CA LYS A 521 2.29 -25.24 13.65
C LYS A 521 1.95 -24.33 12.46
N PHE A 522 2.79 -23.35 12.14
CA PHE A 522 2.56 -22.43 11.02
C PHE A 522 2.40 -23.20 9.69
N ARG A 523 1.44 -22.80 8.87
CA ARG A 523 1.17 -23.40 7.55
C ARG A 523 1.21 -22.32 6.47
N TYR A 524 1.96 -22.60 5.41
CA TYR A 524 2.12 -21.67 4.30
C TYR A 524 0.93 -21.74 3.35
N SER A 525 0.39 -20.58 2.97
CA SER A 525 -0.60 -20.42 1.92
C SER A 525 0.09 -20.30 0.57
N TYR A 526 -0.28 -21.15 -0.38
CA TYR A 526 0.33 -21.18 -1.71
C TYR A 526 -0.69 -20.95 -2.82
#